data_AF-A0A416HPS2-F1
#
_entry.id   AF-A0A416HPS2-F1
#
_cell.length_a   1.000
_cell.length_b   1.000
_cell.length_c   1.000
_cell.angle_alpha   90.00
_cell.angle_beta   90.00
_cell.angle_gamma   90.00
#
_symmetry.space_group_name_H-M   'P 1'
#
loop_
_entity.id
_entity.type
_entity.pdbx_description
1 polymer ?
#
loop_
_entity_poly.entity_id
_entity_poly.type
_entity_poly.pdbx_seq_one_letter_code
_entity_poly.pdbx_strand_id
1 'polypeptide(L)'
;MNNYDWFQPRKRNRNLLIVEGNHEKNELIRALLKVYPKIDIEMDDIIIYQTNIYQLYDEIVKEYDADWDKYDVDLPFIVGRKLKFLEDMSKDNFKNILITFDYERHDTYFSEEKINRLQSYFSDSADQGKLYINYPMVESYQHLTSLPDVSFSERSISVLVHPGSQYKDMIRKESCIAWKMEFPCKIKDILFDRFDIEDKNQCNMLVEQILKIESSEEDIAVQVNRILKSSLRGKDLLTASNQMKHLITKCGYVSEGKTYYDYMHSIFNQVIIHNICKSNKIQRNEFNVPEDNLKDCFGTLDFKRILDLQNERSRDEQTGMIWVLNTLVLFVPEYNFSLIE
;
A
#
# COMPACT_ATOMS: atom_id res chain seq x y z
N MET A 1 29.06 3.64 39.40
CA MET A 1 28.73 4.68 38.39
C MET A 1 27.65 4.09 37.50
N ASN A 2 26.44 4.65 37.55
CA ASN A 2 25.27 4.14 36.82
C ASN A 2 25.39 4.49 35.33
N ASN A 3 25.26 3.49 34.47
CA ASN A 3 25.05 3.65 33.03
C ASN A 3 23.63 4.16 32.79
N TYR A 4 23.47 5.47 32.66
CA TYR A 4 22.28 6.09 32.08
C TYR A 4 22.54 6.34 30.59
N ASP A 5 22.30 5.31 29.77
CA ASP A 5 22.38 5.40 28.30
C ASP A 5 21.02 4.99 27.67
N TRP A 6 19.92 5.49 28.24
CA TRP A 6 18.55 5.18 27.82
C TRP A 6 17.80 6.34 27.15
N PHE A 7 18.51 7.28 26.52
CA PHE A 7 17.90 8.29 25.66
C PHE A 7 18.45 8.15 24.24
N GLN A 8 17.76 7.38 23.40
CA GLN A 8 17.87 7.53 21.95
C GLN A 8 17.54 9.00 21.62
N PRO A 9 18.38 9.73 20.87
CA PRO A 9 18.10 11.11 20.51
C PRO A 9 16.77 11.20 19.75
N ARG A 10 15.92 12.16 20.12
CA ARG A 10 14.63 12.42 19.47
C ARG A 10 14.83 12.70 17.98
N LYS A 11 14.45 11.76 17.09
CA LYS A 11 14.44 11.96 15.63
C LYS A 11 13.29 12.90 15.24
N ARG A 12 13.61 14.05 14.64
CA ARG A 12 12.64 15.04 14.13
C ARG A 12 12.58 15.01 12.59
N ASN A 13 11.55 15.64 12.02
CA ASN A 13 11.33 15.77 10.57
C ASN A 13 11.12 14.44 9.82
N ARG A 14 10.49 13.46 10.48
CA ARG A 14 10.19 12.14 9.89
C ARG A 14 8.88 12.15 9.10
N ASN A 15 8.67 11.17 8.22
CA ASN A 15 7.38 10.97 7.55
C ASN A 15 6.67 9.79 8.21
N LEU A 16 5.53 10.05 8.87
CA LEU A 16 4.76 9.03 9.54
C LEU A 16 3.67 8.45 8.62
N LEU A 17 3.51 7.14 8.63
CA LEU A 17 2.38 6.46 8.00
C LEU A 17 1.64 5.57 9.01
N ILE A 18 0.40 5.94 9.31
CA ILE A 18 -0.51 5.17 10.17
C ILE A 18 -1.40 4.32 9.26
N VAL A 19 -1.37 3.01 9.45
CA VAL A 19 -2.13 2.02 8.67
C VAL A 19 -3.07 1.23 9.55
N GLU A 20 -4.22 0.85 9.02
CA GLU A 20 -5.20 0.02 9.71
C GLU A 20 -4.62 -1.35 10.11
N GLY A 21 -4.17 -2.14 9.13
CA GLY A 21 -3.73 -3.51 9.31
C GLY A 21 -2.24 -3.79 9.07
N ASN A 22 -1.83 -5.01 9.42
CA ASN A 22 -0.46 -5.49 9.21
C ASN A 22 -0.20 -5.89 7.75
N HIS A 23 -1.25 -6.14 6.96
CA HIS A 23 -1.11 -6.54 5.56
C HIS A 23 -0.53 -5.40 4.71
N GLU A 24 -1.01 -4.18 4.96
CA GLU A 24 -0.62 -2.92 4.35
C GLU A 24 0.87 -2.64 4.58
N LYS A 25 1.32 -2.78 5.84
CA LYS A 25 2.73 -2.67 6.23
C LYS A 25 3.61 -3.75 5.58
N ASN A 26 3.07 -4.93 5.26
CA ASN A 26 3.89 -6.06 4.80
C ASN A 26 3.95 -6.24 3.29
N GLU A 27 2.93 -5.84 2.55
CA GLU A 27 2.88 -6.06 1.10
C GLU A 27 2.96 -4.74 0.32
N LEU A 28 1.89 -3.95 0.31
CA LEU A 28 1.78 -2.78 -0.56
C LEU A 28 2.82 -1.71 -0.23
N ILE A 29 2.90 -1.26 1.03
CA ILE A 29 3.77 -0.13 1.39
C ILE A 29 5.24 -0.50 1.21
N ARG A 30 5.64 -1.71 1.63
CA ARG A 30 7.01 -2.19 1.40
C ARG A 30 7.34 -2.26 -0.08
N ALA A 31 6.40 -2.75 -0.91
CA ALA A 31 6.61 -2.78 -2.35
C ALA A 31 6.76 -1.37 -2.94
N LEU A 32 5.89 -0.43 -2.57
CA LEU A 32 5.97 0.96 -3.03
C LEU A 32 7.30 1.62 -2.63
N LEU A 33 7.77 1.47 -1.39
CA LEU A 33 9.05 2.06 -0.96
C LEU A 33 10.27 1.42 -1.65
N LYS A 34 10.19 0.14 -2.03
CA LYS A 34 11.22 -0.53 -2.82
C LYS A 34 11.24 -0.08 -4.28
N VAL A 35 10.06 0.14 -4.85
CA VAL A 35 9.86 0.57 -6.22
C VAL A 35 10.18 2.05 -6.41
N TYR A 36 9.83 2.89 -5.42
CA TYR A 36 10.06 4.33 -5.41
C TYR A 36 11.05 4.71 -4.29
N PRO A 37 12.35 4.36 -4.40
CA PRO A 37 13.33 4.54 -3.33
C PRO A 37 13.65 6.01 -3.01
N LYS A 38 13.14 6.97 -3.80
CA LYS A 38 13.24 8.43 -3.52
C LYS A 38 12.25 8.88 -2.44
N ILE A 39 11.28 8.04 -2.08
CA ILE A 39 10.33 8.29 -1.00
C ILE A 39 11.03 8.00 0.34
N ASP A 40 11.17 9.04 1.16
CA ASP A 40 11.91 8.99 2.42
C ASP A 40 11.00 8.63 3.60
N ILE A 41 10.54 7.37 3.65
CA ILE A 41 9.76 6.82 4.77
C ILE A 41 10.52 5.62 5.32
N GLU A 42 10.97 5.72 6.58
CA GLU A 42 11.60 4.58 7.27
C GLU A 42 10.52 3.55 7.66
N MET A 43 10.87 2.25 7.64
CA MET A 43 9.92 1.19 8.04
C MET A 43 9.46 1.28 9.50
N ASP A 44 10.26 1.92 10.35
CA ASP A 44 9.96 2.17 11.76
C ASP A 44 8.95 3.32 11.93
N ASP A 45 8.81 4.18 10.93
CA ASP A 45 7.80 5.25 10.89
C ASP A 45 6.47 4.78 10.27
N ILE A 46 6.33 3.47 10.00
CA ILE A 46 5.05 2.87 9.62
C ILE A 46 4.43 2.19 10.84
N ILE A 47 3.37 2.81 11.37
CA ILE A 47 2.65 2.35 12.55
C ILE A 47 1.38 1.61 12.15
N ILE A 48 1.20 0.40 12.66
CA ILE A 48 -0.04 -0.36 12.51
C ILE A 48 -0.96 -0.02 13.67
N TYR A 49 -2.12 0.58 13.39
CA TYR A 49 -3.12 0.98 14.38
C TYR A 49 -3.90 -0.22 14.92
N GLN A 50 -4.08 -1.28 14.13
CA GLN A 50 -4.73 -2.56 14.49
C GLN A 50 -6.24 -2.51 14.69
N THR A 51 -6.89 -1.40 14.37
CA THR A 51 -8.34 -1.22 14.49
C THR A 51 -8.85 -0.38 13.33
N ASN A 52 -10.16 -0.33 13.16
CA ASN A 52 -10.74 0.50 12.11
C ASN A 52 -10.81 1.99 12.43
N ILE A 53 -11.20 2.76 11.41
CA ILE A 53 -11.29 4.21 11.44
C ILE A 53 -12.31 4.75 12.46
N TYR A 54 -13.38 4.01 12.75
CA TYR A 54 -14.43 4.45 13.70
C TYR A 54 -13.95 4.37 15.14
N GLN A 55 -13.14 3.36 15.46
CA GLN A 55 -12.45 3.29 16.74
C GLN A 55 -11.39 4.39 16.87
N LEU A 56 -10.74 4.79 15.77
CA LEU A 56 -9.86 5.97 15.79
C LEU A 56 -10.63 7.25 16.13
N TYR A 57 -11.78 7.46 15.50
CA TYR A 57 -12.66 8.59 15.81
C TYR A 57 -12.99 8.64 17.31
N ASP A 58 -13.37 7.51 17.90
CA ASP A 58 -13.75 7.44 19.31
C ASP A 58 -12.57 7.75 20.25
N GLU A 59 -11.34 7.36 19.91
CA GLU A 59 -10.15 7.75 20.69
C GLU A 59 -9.83 9.24 20.57
N ILE A 60 -10.05 9.85 19.41
CA ILE A 60 -9.88 11.31 19.23
C ILE A 60 -10.92 12.06 20.08
N VAL A 61 -12.19 11.67 19.99
CA VAL A 61 -13.27 12.27 20.80
C VAL A 61 -13.02 12.08 22.29
N LYS A 62 -12.48 10.95 22.71
CA LYS A 62 -12.15 10.70 24.12
C LYS A 62 -11.06 11.65 24.64
N GLU A 63 -10.14 12.10 23.78
CA GLU A 63 -9.05 13.00 24.16
C GLU A 63 -9.43 14.49 24.02
N TYR A 64 -10.24 14.84 23.02
CA TYR A 64 -10.53 16.23 22.63
C TYR A 64 -12.02 16.62 22.70
N ASP A 65 -12.86 15.76 23.27
CA ASP A 65 -14.32 15.87 23.34
C ASP A 65 -15.03 15.92 21.96
N ALA A 66 -16.33 16.20 21.93
CA ALA A 66 -17.15 16.17 20.71
C ALA A 66 -16.78 17.24 19.67
N ASP A 67 -16.13 18.31 20.12
CA ASP A 67 -15.68 19.48 19.35
C ASP A 67 -14.20 19.35 18.91
N TRP A 68 -13.66 18.12 18.87
CA TRP A 68 -12.25 17.82 18.60
C TRP A 68 -11.69 18.48 17.32
N ASP A 69 -12.52 18.64 16.29
CA ASP A 69 -12.16 19.22 14.99
C ASP A 69 -11.92 20.74 15.04
N LYS A 70 -12.17 21.38 16.18
CA LYS A 70 -11.80 22.78 16.45
C LYS A 70 -10.40 22.94 17.06
N TYR A 71 -9.76 21.83 17.44
CA TYR A 71 -8.45 21.81 18.08
C TYR A 71 -7.36 21.27 17.14
N ASP A 72 -6.11 21.44 17.55
CA ASP A 72 -4.95 20.83 16.91
C ASP A 72 -4.75 19.41 17.46
N VAL A 73 -5.19 18.40 16.70
CA VAL A 73 -5.18 16.99 17.14
C VAL A 73 -3.77 16.43 16.97
N ASP A 74 -3.16 16.05 18.09
CA ASP A 74 -1.91 15.29 18.08
C ASP A 74 -2.23 13.80 17.86
N LEU A 75 -2.53 13.46 16.60
CA LEU A 75 -2.88 12.10 16.20
C LEU A 75 -1.76 11.09 16.53
N PRO A 76 -0.47 11.37 16.26
CA PRO A 76 0.61 10.47 16.63
C PRO A 76 0.65 10.20 18.14
N PHE A 77 0.33 11.19 18.99
CA PHE A 77 0.26 11.00 20.45
C PHE A 77 -0.90 10.08 20.85
N ILE A 78 -2.08 10.25 20.26
CA ILE A 78 -3.24 9.37 20.50
C ILE A 78 -2.89 7.92 20.13
N VAL A 79 -2.34 7.72 18.93
CA VAL A 79 -1.92 6.40 18.44
C VAL A 79 -0.84 5.79 19.33
N GLY A 80 0.18 6.58 19.69
CA GLY A 80 1.27 6.15 20.55
C GLY A 80 0.80 5.68 21.93
N ARG A 81 -0.14 6.41 22.56
CA ARG A 81 -0.74 5.99 23.84
C ARG A 81 -1.55 4.71 23.71
N LYS A 82 -2.38 4.58 22.67
CA LYS A 82 -3.20 3.38 22.45
C LYS A 82 -2.34 2.13 22.25
N LEU A 83 -1.26 2.27 21.47
CA LEU A 83 -0.30 1.19 21.21
C LEU A 83 0.77 1.04 22.31
N LYS A 84 0.72 1.90 23.35
CA LYS A 84 1.64 1.91 24.50
C LYS A 84 3.11 2.05 24.10
N PHE A 85 3.39 2.91 23.13
CA PHE A 85 4.77 3.27 22.81
C PHE A 85 5.42 4.00 23.99
N LEU A 86 6.67 3.65 24.27
CA LEU A 86 7.46 4.26 25.33
C LEU A 86 8.09 5.58 24.90
N GLU A 87 8.23 5.79 23.59
CA GLU A 87 8.75 7.00 23.00
C GLU A 87 7.67 8.08 22.90
N ASP A 88 8.08 9.35 23.03
CA ASP A 88 7.19 10.50 22.84
C ASP A 88 6.79 10.60 21.36
N MET A 89 5.53 10.28 21.08
CA MET A 89 4.92 10.32 19.76
C MET A 89 4.23 11.66 19.49
N SER A 90 4.83 12.79 19.83
CA SER A 90 4.25 14.09 19.47
C SER A 90 4.24 14.35 17.96
N LYS A 91 3.19 14.99 17.45
CA LYS A 91 3.05 15.41 16.04
C LYS A 91 4.24 16.22 15.53
N ASP A 92 4.85 17.03 16.40
CA ASP A 92 6.01 17.89 16.08
C ASP A 92 7.26 17.11 15.66
N ASN A 93 7.27 15.78 15.85
CA ASN A 93 8.35 14.92 15.37
C ASN A 93 8.28 14.61 13.88
N PHE A 94 7.12 14.86 13.26
CA PHE A 94 6.81 14.41 11.92
C PHE A 94 6.58 15.62 11.02
N LYS A 95 7.25 15.59 9.86
CA LYS A 95 7.04 16.58 8.79
C LYS A 95 5.74 16.30 8.04
N ASN A 96 5.45 15.02 7.80
CA ASN A 96 4.22 14.60 7.15
C ASN A 96 3.58 13.45 7.95
N ILE A 97 2.25 13.47 8.06
CA ILE A 97 1.45 12.41 8.66
C ILE A 97 0.48 11.89 7.60
N LEU A 98 0.69 10.65 7.18
CA LEU A 98 -0.16 9.94 6.24
C LEU A 98 -0.99 8.92 7.02
N ILE A 99 -2.27 8.84 6.70
CA ILE A 99 -3.21 7.98 7.43
C ILE A 99 -3.96 7.17 6.39
N THR A 100 -4.04 5.86 6.54
CA THR A 100 -4.79 5.01 5.61
C THR A 100 -5.66 3.99 6.31
N PHE A 101 -6.89 3.90 5.85
CA PHE A 101 -7.94 3.02 6.35
C PHE A 101 -8.79 2.51 5.19
N ASP A 102 -9.51 1.43 5.43
CA ASP A 102 -10.43 0.84 4.47
C ASP A 102 -11.85 1.44 4.61
N TYR A 103 -12.62 1.42 3.52
CA TYR A 103 -14.02 1.84 3.51
C TYR A 103 -14.91 0.72 4.05
N GLU A 104 -14.92 0.58 5.37
CA GLU A 104 -15.67 -0.46 6.07
C GLU A 104 -17.16 -0.12 6.21
N ARG A 105 -17.92 -0.15 5.12
CA ARG A 105 -19.37 0.13 5.15
C ARG A 105 -20.16 -0.85 6.03
N HIS A 106 -19.69 -2.08 6.11
CA HIS A 106 -20.37 -3.17 6.82
C HIS A 106 -20.03 -3.23 8.30
N ASP A 107 -19.14 -2.36 8.79
CA ASP A 107 -18.81 -2.32 10.21
C ASP A 107 -20.00 -1.82 11.03
N THR A 108 -20.19 -2.40 12.22
CA THR A 108 -21.31 -2.03 13.10
C THR A 108 -21.24 -0.59 13.60
N TYR A 109 -20.06 0.02 13.58
CA TYR A 109 -19.82 1.42 13.96
C TYR A 109 -19.77 2.37 12.76
N PHE A 110 -20.10 1.90 11.55
CA PHE A 110 -20.17 2.73 10.35
C PHE A 110 -21.03 3.97 10.60
N SER A 111 -20.49 5.13 10.25
CA SER A 111 -21.19 6.41 10.31
C SER A 111 -20.64 7.33 9.24
N GLU A 112 -21.50 7.72 8.30
CA GLU A 112 -21.20 8.71 7.25
C GLU A 112 -20.68 10.01 7.90
N GLU A 113 -21.25 10.43 9.04
CA GLU A 113 -20.80 11.61 9.78
C GLU A 113 -19.37 11.47 10.31
N LYS A 114 -19.06 10.36 11.00
CA LYS A 114 -17.72 10.15 11.58
C LYS A 114 -16.64 10.14 10.51
N ILE A 115 -16.83 9.36 9.44
CA ILE A 115 -15.83 9.22 8.38
C ILE A 115 -15.68 10.52 7.57
N ASN A 116 -16.77 11.26 7.34
CA ASN A 116 -16.71 12.56 6.68
C ASN A 116 -16.02 13.63 7.54
N ARG A 117 -16.24 13.66 8.85
CA ARG A 117 -15.50 14.57 9.76
C ARG A 117 -14.01 14.28 9.73
N LEU A 118 -13.60 12.99 9.79
CA LEU A 118 -12.20 12.60 9.67
C LEU A 118 -11.59 12.99 8.32
N GLN A 119 -12.27 12.70 7.20
CA GLN A 119 -11.77 13.03 5.86
C GLN A 119 -11.67 14.54 5.63
N SER A 120 -12.54 15.33 6.25
CA SER A 120 -12.50 16.80 6.16
C SER A 120 -11.35 17.38 7.00
N TYR A 121 -11.12 16.82 8.19
CA TYR A 121 -10.08 17.29 9.09
C TYR A 121 -8.67 16.90 8.62
N PHE A 122 -8.46 15.62 8.30
CA PHE A 122 -7.20 15.07 7.83
C PHE A 122 -7.04 15.25 6.31
N SER A 123 -6.83 16.49 5.88
CA SER A 123 -6.78 16.88 4.46
C SER A 123 -5.39 17.24 3.92
N ASP A 124 -4.44 17.62 4.78
CA ASP A 124 -3.08 18.04 4.41
C ASP A 124 -2.04 17.27 5.23
N SER A 125 -1.16 16.54 4.53
CA SER A 125 -0.15 15.70 5.17
C SER A 125 0.85 16.51 6.01
N ALA A 126 1.12 17.76 5.66
CA ALA A 126 2.12 18.60 6.30
C ALA A 126 1.59 19.41 7.49
N ASP A 127 0.28 19.32 7.78
CA ASP A 127 -0.38 20.03 8.87
C ASP A 127 -1.05 19.04 9.85
N GLN A 128 -2.35 18.75 9.64
CA GLN A 128 -3.11 17.84 10.51
C GLN A 128 -2.89 16.36 10.17
N GLY A 129 -2.36 16.09 8.97
CA GLY A 129 -2.26 14.77 8.37
C GLY A 129 -3.25 14.60 7.22
N LYS A 130 -3.00 13.62 6.35
CA LYS A 130 -3.84 13.32 5.18
C LYS A 130 -4.40 11.91 5.25
N LEU A 131 -5.72 11.81 5.17
CA LEU A 131 -6.46 10.53 5.18
C LEU A 131 -6.69 10.00 3.77
N TYR A 132 -6.27 8.76 3.56
CA TYR A 132 -6.46 7.94 2.36
C TYR A 132 -7.39 6.77 2.68
N ILE A 133 -8.61 6.80 2.16
CA ILE A 133 -9.59 5.72 2.27
C ILE A 133 -9.49 4.78 1.06
N ASN A 134 -9.33 3.49 1.28
CA ASN A 134 -9.33 2.49 0.21
C ASN A 134 -10.71 1.85 0.07
N TYR A 135 -11.22 1.79 -1.15
CA TYR A 135 -12.56 1.31 -1.48
C TYR A 135 -12.49 -0.02 -2.24
N PRO A 136 -13.12 -1.09 -1.75
CA PRO A 136 -13.63 -1.25 -0.38
C PRO A 136 -12.51 -1.43 0.66
N MET A 137 -11.31 -1.83 0.23
CA MET A 137 -10.19 -2.15 1.10
C MET A 137 -8.86 -2.05 0.36
N VAL A 138 -7.74 -2.12 1.08
CA VAL A 138 -6.40 -1.91 0.53
C VAL A 138 -6.15 -2.75 -0.73
N GLU A 139 -6.58 -4.01 -0.80
CA GLU A 139 -6.32 -4.89 -1.95
C GLU A 139 -6.94 -4.40 -3.27
N SER A 140 -7.79 -3.37 -3.25
CA SER A 140 -8.31 -2.72 -4.46
C SER A 140 -7.24 -2.28 -5.46
N TYR A 141 -6.00 -2.02 -5.02
CA TYR A 141 -4.88 -1.72 -5.93
C TYR A 141 -4.53 -2.89 -6.86
N GLN A 142 -4.85 -4.13 -6.47
CA GLN A 142 -4.61 -5.34 -7.26
C GLN A 142 -5.75 -5.66 -8.21
N HIS A 143 -6.90 -5.01 -8.08
CA HIS A 143 -8.12 -5.41 -8.78
C HIS A 143 -8.16 -4.84 -10.21
N LEU A 144 -7.18 -5.22 -11.02
CA LEU A 144 -7.07 -4.98 -12.46
C LEU A 144 -7.02 -6.32 -13.19
N THR A 145 -7.76 -6.46 -14.30
CA THR A 145 -7.79 -7.69 -15.11
C THR A 145 -6.79 -7.68 -16.27
N SER A 146 -6.26 -6.51 -16.61
CA SER A 146 -5.24 -6.32 -17.65
C SER A 146 -4.43 -5.05 -17.35
N LEU A 147 -3.38 -4.81 -18.13
CA LEU A 147 -2.58 -3.59 -18.06
C LEU A 147 -2.32 -3.09 -19.49
N PRO A 148 -2.95 -1.99 -19.95
CA PRO A 148 -3.96 -1.17 -19.25
C PRO A 148 -5.31 -1.89 -19.07
N ASP A 149 -6.17 -1.39 -18.18
CA ASP A 149 -7.51 -1.92 -17.88
C ASP A 149 -8.63 -0.89 -18.13
N VAL A 150 -9.20 -0.93 -19.34
CA VAL A 150 -10.29 -0.03 -19.74
C VAL A 150 -11.54 -0.22 -18.87
N SER A 151 -11.77 -1.44 -18.37
CA SER A 151 -12.94 -1.77 -17.54
C SER A 151 -12.82 -1.27 -16.10
N PHE A 152 -11.63 -0.84 -15.69
CA PHE A 152 -11.39 -0.33 -14.33
C PHE A 152 -12.26 0.90 -14.01
N SER A 153 -12.59 1.70 -15.03
CA SER A 153 -13.43 2.91 -14.95
C SER A 153 -14.75 2.68 -14.21
N GLU A 154 -15.45 1.58 -14.53
CA GLU A 154 -16.78 1.25 -13.97
C GLU A 154 -16.72 0.21 -12.85
N ARG A 155 -15.52 -0.30 -12.53
CA ARG A 155 -15.34 -1.43 -11.60
C ARG A 155 -15.84 -1.09 -10.20
N SER A 156 -16.73 -1.92 -9.67
CA SER A 156 -17.32 -1.77 -8.36
C SER A 156 -17.77 -3.13 -7.84
N ILE A 157 -18.01 -3.23 -6.54
CA ILE A 157 -18.62 -4.39 -5.92
C ILE A 157 -20.00 -4.02 -5.37
N SER A 158 -20.91 -4.99 -5.30
CA SER A 158 -22.18 -4.79 -4.61
C SER A 158 -21.97 -4.64 -3.11
N VAL A 159 -22.78 -3.81 -2.45
CA VAL A 159 -22.84 -3.76 -0.98
C VAL A 159 -23.31 -5.08 -0.36
N LEU A 160 -23.80 -6.05 -1.14
CA LEU A 160 -24.07 -7.39 -0.63
C LEU A 160 -22.79 -8.22 -0.44
N VAL A 161 -21.69 -7.82 -1.08
CA VAL A 161 -20.38 -8.43 -0.89
C VAL A 161 -19.75 -7.77 0.33
N HIS A 162 -19.65 -8.52 1.43
CA HIS A 162 -18.92 -8.08 2.60
C HIS A 162 -17.41 -8.11 2.29
N PRO A 163 -16.72 -6.94 2.29
CA PRO A 163 -15.28 -6.87 2.10
C PRO A 163 -14.56 -7.72 3.15
N GLY A 164 -13.41 -8.28 2.77
CA GLY A 164 -12.73 -9.34 3.51
C GLY A 164 -12.46 -10.53 2.61
N SER A 165 -12.74 -11.75 3.08
CA SER A 165 -12.41 -12.98 2.33
C SER A 165 -13.05 -13.04 0.95
N GLN A 166 -14.33 -12.65 0.82
CA GLN A 166 -15.05 -12.70 -0.45
C GLN A 166 -14.41 -11.81 -1.50
N TYR A 167 -14.10 -10.56 -1.13
CA TYR A 167 -13.44 -9.63 -2.05
C TYR A 167 -12.01 -10.04 -2.38
N LYS A 168 -11.23 -10.52 -1.41
CA LYS A 168 -9.89 -11.07 -1.66
C LYS A 168 -9.93 -12.25 -2.63
N ASP A 169 -10.94 -13.11 -2.54
CA ASP A 169 -11.11 -14.24 -3.45
C ASP A 169 -11.50 -13.80 -4.87
N MET A 170 -12.25 -12.69 -5.02
CA MET A 170 -12.48 -12.08 -6.34
C MET A 170 -11.16 -11.60 -6.95
N ILE A 171 -10.36 -10.86 -6.18
CA ILE A 171 -9.04 -10.36 -6.62
C ILE A 171 -8.14 -11.51 -7.03
N ARG A 172 -8.05 -12.58 -6.23
CA ARG A 172 -7.21 -13.76 -6.56
C ARG A 172 -7.60 -14.41 -7.90
N LYS A 173 -8.88 -14.36 -8.27
CA LYS A 173 -9.39 -14.96 -9.52
C LYS A 173 -9.19 -14.04 -10.71
N GLU A 174 -9.31 -12.73 -10.51
CA GLU A 174 -9.42 -11.76 -11.59
C GLU A 174 -8.13 -10.95 -11.83
N SER A 175 -7.28 -10.81 -10.82
CA SER A 175 -6.11 -9.93 -10.86
C SER A 175 -5.03 -10.41 -11.81
N CYS A 176 -4.60 -9.54 -12.72
CA CYS A 176 -3.43 -9.77 -13.56
C CYS A 176 -2.11 -9.43 -12.85
N ILE A 177 -2.15 -8.75 -11.69
CA ILE A 177 -0.95 -8.30 -10.97
C ILE A 177 -0.71 -8.99 -9.62
N ALA A 178 -1.71 -9.62 -9.01
CA ALA A 178 -1.58 -10.25 -7.69
C ALA A 178 -0.42 -11.25 -7.62
N TRP A 179 -0.29 -12.13 -8.61
CA TRP A 179 0.81 -13.10 -8.66
C TRP A 179 2.19 -12.41 -8.73
N LYS A 180 2.29 -11.24 -9.38
CA LYS A 180 3.52 -10.44 -9.51
C LYS A 180 3.88 -9.73 -8.20
N MET A 181 2.87 -9.31 -7.43
CA MET A 181 3.04 -8.80 -6.07
C MET A 181 3.56 -9.88 -5.10
N GLU A 182 3.02 -11.10 -5.20
CA GLU A 182 3.41 -12.22 -4.34
C GLU A 182 4.78 -12.85 -4.70
N PHE A 183 5.34 -12.49 -5.85
CA PHE A 183 6.52 -13.17 -6.41
C PHE A 183 7.75 -13.17 -5.47
N PRO A 184 8.15 -12.05 -4.84
CA PRO A 184 9.26 -12.03 -3.87
C PRO A 184 9.02 -12.98 -2.69
N CYS A 185 7.81 -13.00 -2.13
CA CYS A 185 7.44 -13.89 -1.03
C CYS A 185 7.51 -15.35 -1.47
N LYS A 186 7.04 -15.69 -2.67
CA LYS A 186 7.14 -17.07 -3.20
C LYS A 186 8.58 -17.55 -3.36
N ILE A 187 9.50 -16.68 -3.78
CA ILE A 187 10.93 -17.04 -3.82
C ILE A 187 11.40 -17.32 -2.39
N LYS A 188 11.10 -16.41 -1.47
CA LYS A 188 11.51 -16.52 -0.07
C LYS A 188 11.00 -17.81 0.58
N ASP A 189 9.71 -18.12 0.44
CA ASP A 189 9.08 -19.31 1.00
C ASP A 189 9.72 -20.59 0.44
N ILE A 190 10.02 -20.62 -0.87
CA ILE A 190 10.72 -21.77 -1.46
C ILE A 190 12.15 -21.91 -0.91
N LEU A 191 12.90 -20.81 -0.79
CA LEU A 191 14.26 -20.86 -0.26
C LEU A 191 14.28 -21.25 1.22
N PHE A 192 13.33 -20.75 2.01
CA PHE A 192 13.24 -20.97 3.45
C PHE A 192 12.64 -22.35 3.77
N ASP A 193 11.42 -22.64 3.28
CA ASP A 193 10.65 -23.82 3.69
C ASP A 193 11.08 -25.10 2.98
N ARG A 194 11.59 -25.01 1.74
CA ARG A 194 11.92 -26.19 0.93
C ARG A 194 13.42 -26.47 0.85
N PHE A 195 14.25 -25.43 0.88
CA PHE A 195 15.70 -25.56 0.75
C PHE A 195 16.44 -25.22 2.06
N ASP A 196 15.71 -25.08 3.17
CA ASP A 196 16.22 -24.91 4.54
C ASP A 196 17.23 -23.77 4.69
N ILE A 197 17.07 -22.67 3.93
CA ILE A 197 17.85 -21.44 4.10
C ILE A 197 17.24 -20.62 5.24
N GLU A 198 17.40 -21.12 6.47
CA GLU A 198 16.75 -20.59 7.68
C GLU A 198 17.31 -19.23 8.15
N ASP A 199 18.55 -18.89 7.77
CA ASP A 199 19.11 -17.57 8.07
C ASP A 199 18.34 -16.50 7.30
N LYS A 200 17.52 -15.72 8.02
CA LYS A 200 16.63 -14.70 7.43
C LYS A 200 17.41 -13.63 6.65
N ASN A 201 18.60 -13.25 7.09
CA ASN A 201 19.38 -12.20 6.43
C ASN A 201 19.96 -12.73 5.12
N GLN A 202 20.51 -13.94 5.14
CA GLN A 202 21.01 -14.64 3.97
C GLN A 202 19.88 -14.92 2.97
N CYS A 203 18.74 -15.43 3.42
CA CYS A 203 17.59 -15.71 2.56
C CYS A 203 17.08 -14.42 1.89
N ASN A 204 16.90 -13.34 2.65
CA ASN A 204 16.50 -12.04 2.08
C ASN A 204 17.56 -11.53 1.07
N MET A 205 18.86 -11.66 1.36
CA MET A 205 19.91 -11.27 0.42
C MET A 205 19.84 -12.05 -0.90
N LEU A 206 19.60 -13.36 -0.84
CA LEU A 206 19.46 -14.20 -2.05
C LEU A 206 18.21 -13.82 -2.85
N VAL A 207 17.09 -13.56 -2.18
CA VAL A 207 15.86 -13.04 -2.83
C VAL A 207 16.19 -11.75 -3.59
N GLU A 208 16.82 -10.77 -2.93
CA GLU A 208 17.18 -9.49 -3.54
C GLU A 208 18.13 -9.64 -4.74
N GLN A 209 19.05 -10.60 -4.71
CA GLN A 209 19.92 -10.91 -5.86
C GLN A 209 19.13 -11.51 -7.03
N ILE A 210 18.15 -12.38 -6.76
CA ILE A 210 17.29 -12.98 -7.79
C ILE A 210 16.39 -11.92 -8.44
N LEU A 211 15.81 -11.01 -7.64
CA LEU A 211 14.95 -9.92 -8.13
C LEU A 211 15.70 -8.94 -9.05
N LYS A 212 17.03 -8.87 -8.94
CA LYS A 212 17.92 -8.04 -9.77
C LYS A 212 18.40 -8.72 -11.05
N ILE A 213 18.03 -9.97 -11.31
CA ILE A 213 18.34 -10.62 -12.60
C ILE A 213 17.66 -9.83 -13.72
N GLU A 214 18.44 -9.27 -14.62
CA GLU A 214 17.95 -8.62 -15.84
C GLU A 214 18.03 -9.59 -17.02
N SER A 215 17.37 -9.26 -18.14
CA SER A 215 17.58 -9.99 -19.39
C SER A 215 19.04 -10.04 -19.76
N SER A 216 19.53 -11.24 -20.02
CA SER A 216 20.87 -11.48 -20.55
C SER A 216 20.81 -12.63 -21.54
N GLU A 217 21.80 -12.72 -22.42
CA GLU A 217 21.98 -13.90 -23.28
C GLU A 217 22.23 -15.20 -22.47
N GLU A 218 22.67 -15.06 -21.21
CA GLU A 218 22.90 -16.18 -20.29
C GLU A 218 21.59 -16.72 -19.70
N ASP A 219 21.46 -18.05 -19.70
CA ASP A 219 20.29 -18.76 -19.18
C ASP A 219 20.00 -18.40 -17.71
N ILE A 220 18.73 -18.10 -17.41
CA ILE A 220 18.27 -17.69 -16.08
C ILE A 220 18.66 -18.72 -15.00
N ALA A 221 18.60 -20.02 -15.28
CA ALA A 221 18.98 -21.04 -14.30
C ALA A 221 20.49 -20.99 -13.99
N VAL A 222 21.34 -20.64 -14.96
CA VAL A 222 22.79 -20.47 -14.74
C VAL A 222 23.06 -19.27 -13.84
N GLN A 223 22.36 -18.15 -14.07
CA GLN A 223 22.47 -16.97 -13.22
C GLN A 223 22.00 -17.26 -11.78
N VAL A 224 20.84 -17.90 -11.62
CA VAL A 224 20.34 -18.30 -10.29
C VAL A 224 21.29 -19.29 -9.62
N ASN A 225 21.84 -20.25 -10.36
CA ASN A 225 22.81 -21.20 -9.82
C ASN A 225 24.01 -20.47 -9.21
N ARG A 226 24.52 -19.44 -9.89
CA ARG A 226 25.64 -18.61 -9.41
C ARG A 226 25.30 -17.87 -8.11
N ILE A 227 24.07 -17.41 -7.95
CA ILE A 227 23.56 -16.75 -6.74
C ILE A 227 23.46 -17.77 -5.58
N LEU A 228 22.82 -18.91 -5.83
CA LEU A 228 22.51 -19.90 -4.79
C LEU A 228 23.69 -20.80 -4.42
N LYS A 229 24.76 -20.86 -5.22
CA LYS A 229 25.91 -21.76 -4.95
C LYS A 229 26.61 -21.49 -3.63
N SER A 230 26.45 -20.33 -3.00
CA SER A 230 27.02 -20.10 -1.67
C SER A 230 26.30 -20.90 -0.58
N SER A 231 25.04 -21.25 -0.83
CA SER A 231 24.09 -21.77 0.16
C SER A 231 23.63 -23.20 -0.15
N LEU A 232 23.56 -23.57 -1.42
CA LEU A 232 23.12 -24.88 -1.87
C LEU A 232 24.20 -25.60 -2.69
N ARG A 233 24.13 -26.95 -2.71
CA ARG A 233 25.04 -27.82 -3.44
C ARG A 233 24.28 -28.94 -4.16
N GLY A 234 24.96 -29.58 -5.11
CA GLY A 234 24.49 -30.81 -5.75
C GLY A 234 23.09 -30.69 -6.38
N LYS A 235 22.24 -31.67 -6.09
CA LYS A 235 20.89 -31.79 -6.65
C LYS A 235 19.97 -30.65 -6.23
N ASP A 236 20.10 -30.16 -5.00
CA ASP A 236 19.23 -29.10 -4.48
C ASP A 236 19.50 -27.78 -5.18
N LEU A 237 20.77 -27.45 -5.41
CA LEU A 237 21.16 -26.27 -6.18
C LEU A 237 20.57 -26.30 -7.60
N LEU A 238 20.67 -27.44 -8.30
CA LEU A 238 20.10 -27.60 -9.64
C LEU A 238 18.57 -27.47 -9.61
N THR A 239 17.93 -28.10 -8.63
CA THR A 239 16.47 -28.09 -8.47
C THR A 239 15.94 -26.70 -8.16
N ALA A 240 16.58 -25.99 -7.23
CA ALA A 240 16.25 -24.61 -6.90
C ALA A 240 16.42 -23.68 -8.11
N SER A 241 17.54 -23.80 -8.83
CA SER A 241 17.82 -22.97 -10.01
C SER A 241 16.75 -23.13 -11.10
N ASN A 242 16.32 -24.36 -11.37
CA ASN A 242 15.25 -24.63 -12.35
C ASN A 242 13.88 -24.11 -11.89
N GLN A 243 13.57 -24.22 -10.59
CA GLN A 243 12.32 -23.68 -10.03
C GLN A 243 12.29 -22.15 -10.08
N MET A 244 13.37 -21.49 -9.70
CA MET A 244 13.47 -20.04 -9.80
C MET A 244 13.38 -19.59 -11.25
N LYS A 245 14.05 -20.27 -12.20
CA LYS A 245 13.88 -19.99 -13.62
C LYS A 245 12.41 -20.04 -14.03
N HIS A 246 11.68 -21.08 -13.65
CA HIS A 246 10.25 -21.20 -13.96
C HIS A 246 9.43 -20.02 -13.39
N LEU A 247 9.68 -19.65 -12.13
CA LEU A 247 8.97 -18.53 -11.49
C LEU A 247 9.33 -17.18 -12.12
N ILE A 248 10.61 -16.92 -12.38
CA ILE A 248 11.08 -15.70 -13.04
C ILE A 248 10.44 -15.58 -14.43
N THR A 249 10.45 -16.66 -15.22
CA THR A 249 9.80 -16.68 -16.55
C THR A 249 8.29 -16.43 -16.43
N LYS A 250 7.61 -17.01 -15.43
CA LYS A 250 6.20 -16.75 -15.17
C LYS A 250 5.92 -15.30 -14.77
N CYS A 251 6.85 -14.64 -14.07
CA CYS A 251 6.73 -13.24 -13.69
C CYS A 251 6.83 -12.30 -14.89
N GLY A 252 7.70 -12.62 -15.85
CA GLY A 252 7.83 -11.93 -17.12
C GLY A 252 8.71 -10.67 -17.11
N TYR A 253 9.28 -10.27 -15.98
CA TYR A 253 10.13 -9.06 -15.92
C TYR A 253 11.41 -9.18 -16.77
N VAL A 254 12.02 -10.38 -16.77
CA VAL A 254 13.22 -10.66 -17.58
C VAL A 254 12.90 -10.62 -19.08
N SER A 255 11.72 -11.06 -19.52
CA SER A 255 11.34 -10.96 -20.94
C SER A 255 11.16 -9.52 -21.42
N GLU A 256 10.96 -8.57 -20.51
CA GLU A 256 10.90 -7.13 -20.81
C GLU A 256 12.26 -6.43 -20.71
N GLY A 257 13.36 -7.15 -20.43
CA GLY A 257 14.66 -6.50 -20.26
C GLY A 257 14.76 -5.65 -18.99
N LYS A 258 14.03 -6.02 -17.94
CA LYS A 258 13.95 -5.24 -16.69
C LYS A 258 14.42 -6.07 -15.51
N THR A 259 14.81 -5.42 -14.42
CA THR A 259 14.80 -6.04 -13.09
C THR A 259 13.36 -6.15 -12.57
N TYR A 260 13.13 -6.90 -11.49
CA TYR A 260 11.80 -7.00 -10.89
C TYR A 260 11.27 -5.62 -10.45
N TYR A 261 12.12 -4.78 -9.85
CA TYR A 261 11.69 -3.48 -9.33
C TYR A 261 11.36 -2.49 -10.46
N ASP A 262 12.14 -2.46 -11.55
CA ASP A 262 11.82 -1.62 -12.71
C ASP A 262 10.54 -2.07 -13.42
N TYR A 263 10.31 -3.39 -13.43
CA TYR A 263 9.08 -3.97 -13.93
C TYR A 263 7.88 -3.59 -13.06
N MET A 264 8.00 -3.73 -11.74
CA MET A 264 6.95 -3.32 -10.80
C MET A 264 6.73 -1.81 -10.79
N HIS A 265 7.75 -1.00 -11.04
CA HIS A 265 7.61 0.44 -11.26
C HIS A 265 6.67 0.74 -12.42
N SER A 266 6.86 0.05 -13.55
CA SER A 266 5.97 0.19 -14.72
C SER A 266 4.52 -0.20 -14.38
N ILE A 267 4.34 -1.25 -13.57
CA ILE A 267 3.01 -1.72 -13.13
C ILE A 267 2.37 -0.70 -12.17
N PHE A 268 3.09 -0.25 -11.15
CA PHE A 268 2.56 0.70 -10.17
C PHE A 268 2.23 2.05 -10.81
N ASN A 269 3.02 2.54 -11.78
CA ASN A 269 2.64 3.73 -12.55
C ASN A 269 1.27 3.56 -13.21
N GLN A 270 1.02 2.39 -13.83
CA GLN A 270 -0.31 2.12 -14.39
C GLN A 270 -1.38 2.06 -13.31
N VAL A 271 -1.16 1.37 -12.19
CA VAL A 271 -2.12 1.30 -11.08
C VAL A 271 -2.46 2.71 -10.57
N ILE A 272 -1.46 3.57 -10.37
CA ILE A 272 -1.62 4.94 -9.90
C ILE A 272 -2.43 5.76 -10.92
N ILE A 273 -2.06 5.72 -12.21
CA ILE A 273 -2.79 6.44 -13.27
C ILE A 273 -4.25 5.99 -13.34
N HIS A 274 -4.53 4.69 -13.26
CA HIS A 274 -5.91 4.19 -13.25
C HIS A 274 -6.70 4.72 -12.05
N ASN A 275 -6.09 4.84 -10.87
CA ASN A 275 -6.73 5.40 -9.68
C ASN A 275 -6.92 6.93 -9.78
N ILE A 276 -6.00 7.68 -10.40
CA ILE A 276 -6.18 9.11 -10.70
C ILE A 276 -7.36 9.29 -11.66
N CYS A 277 -7.34 8.59 -12.80
CA CYS A 277 -8.39 8.61 -13.82
C CYS A 277 -9.75 8.22 -13.25
N LYS A 278 -9.79 7.21 -12.38
CA LYS A 278 -11.03 6.79 -11.73
C LYS A 278 -11.55 7.79 -10.71
N SER A 279 -10.66 8.39 -9.93
CA SER A 279 -11.03 9.48 -9.02
C SER A 279 -11.67 10.65 -9.78
N ASN A 280 -11.09 11.00 -10.94
CA ASN A 280 -11.67 12.00 -11.83
C ASN A 280 -13.02 11.57 -12.41
N LYS A 281 -13.15 10.30 -12.83
CA LYS A 281 -14.41 9.72 -13.31
C LYS A 281 -15.52 9.80 -12.27
N ILE A 282 -15.22 9.50 -11.02
CA ILE A 282 -16.19 9.58 -9.91
C ILE A 282 -16.66 11.03 -9.71
N GLN A 283 -15.73 12.00 -9.69
CA GLN A 283 -16.07 13.39 -9.40
C GLN A 283 -16.68 14.15 -10.58
N ARG A 284 -16.23 13.87 -11.81
CA ARG A 284 -16.46 14.69 -13.01
C ARG A 284 -17.03 13.92 -14.19
N ASN A 285 -17.29 12.62 -14.02
CA ASN A 285 -17.76 11.71 -15.07
C ASN A 285 -16.78 11.51 -16.26
N GLU A 286 -15.50 11.84 -16.09
CA GLU A 286 -14.46 11.75 -17.12
C GLU A 286 -13.31 10.83 -16.67
N PHE A 287 -13.15 9.69 -17.34
CA PHE A 287 -12.08 8.72 -17.03
C PHE A 287 -10.81 8.94 -17.84
N ASN A 288 -10.94 9.28 -19.13
CA ASN A 288 -9.80 9.41 -20.02
C ASN A 288 -9.14 10.78 -19.82
N VAL A 289 -8.08 10.81 -19.03
CA VAL A 289 -7.28 12.02 -18.80
C VAL A 289 -6.04 11.93 -19.69
N PRO A 290 -5.79 12.91 -20.59
CA PRO A 290 -4.56 12.96 -21.37
C PRO A 290 -3.33 13.00 -20.46
N GLU A 291 -2.23 12.39 -20.89
CA GLU A 291 -0.99 12.30 -20.11
C GLU A 291 -0.48 13.67 -19.66
N ASP A 292 -0.45 14.64 -20.57
CA ASP A 292 -0.05 16.04 -20.29
C ASP A 292 -0.91 16.73 -19.22
N ASN A 293 -2.15 16.25 -19.00
CA ASN A 293 -3.11 16.83 -18.06
C ASN A 293 -3.22 16.01 -16.75
N LEU A 294 -2.50 14.89 -16.61
CA LEU A 294 -2.63 14.01 -15.44
C LEU A 294 -2.26 14.73 -14.13
N LYS A 295 -1.23 15.59 -14.16
CA LYS A 295 -0.78 16.35 -12.99
C LYS A 295 -1.81 17.36 -12.51
N ASP A 296 -2.39 18.12 -13.44
CA ASP A 296 -3.44 19.09 -13.14
C ASP A 296 -4.72 18.38 -12.68
N CYS A 297 -5.05 17.25 -13.31
CA CYS A 297 -6.16 16.41 -12.88
C CYS A 297 -5.96 15.92 -11.43
N PHE A 298 -4.78 15.37 -11.12
CA PHE A 298 -4.43 14.92 -9.77
C PHE A 298 -4.52 16.05 -8.74
N GLY A 299 -3.96 17.23 -9.04
CA GLY A 299 -3.98 18.39 -8.15
C GLY A 299 -5.37 18.95 -7.86
N THR A 300 -6.40 18.53 -8.60
CA THR A 300 -7.79 18.95 -8.40
C THR A 300 -8.67 17.84 -7.82
N LEU A 301 -8.12 16.67 -7.48
CA LEU A 301 -8.89 15.60 -6.83
C LEU A 301 -9.33 16.04 -5.43
N ASP A 302 -10.56 15.66 -5.07
CA ASP A 302 -11.17 16.00 -3.78
C ASP A 302 -11.66 14.70 -3.12
N PHE A 303 -10.85 14.19 -2.20
CA PHE A 303 -11.15 12.91 -1.53
C PHE A 303 -12.39 12.99 -0.65
N LYS A 304 -12.74 14.17 -0.13
CA LYS A 304 -14.00 14.38 0.58
C LYS A 304 -15.18 14.24 -0.38
N ARG A 305 -15.10 14.85 -1.57
CA ARG A 305 -16.15 14.70 -2.59
C ARG A 305 -16.31 13.25 -3.06
N ILE A 306 -15.21 12.51 -3.22
CA ILE A 306 -15.24 11.08 -3.55
C ILE A 306 -15.97 10.29 -2.45
N LEU A 307 -15.63 10.54 -1.19
CA LEU A 307 -16.26 9.88 -0.05
C LEU A 307 -17.76 10.21 0.04
N ASP A 308 -18.14 11.48 -0.11
CA ASP A 308 -19.55 11.91 -0.12
C ASP A 308 -20.36 11.16 -1.20
N LEU A 309 -19.80 11.10 -2.42
CA LEU A 309 -20.41 10.36 -3.53
C LEU A 309 -20.47 8.84 -3.28
N GLN A 310 -19.47 8.27 -2.60
CA GLN A 310 -19.44 6.86 -2.26
C GLN A 310 -20.48 6.52 -1.17
N ASN A 311 -20.62 7.38 -0.17
CA ASN A 311 -21.65 7.26 0.86
C ASN A 311 -23.05 7.25 0.22
N GLU A 312 -23.32 8.21 -0.69
CA GLU A 312 -24.56 8.25 -1.47
C GLU A 312 -24.78 6.96 -2.28
N ARG A 313 -23.75 6.51 -3.01
CA ARG A 313 -23.84 5.36 -3.93
C ARG A 313 -24.05 4.03 -3.21
N SER A 314 -23.57 3.94 -1.98
CA SER A 314 -23.64 2.71 -1.20
C SER A 314 -24.83 2.69 -0.23
N ARG A 315 -25.58 3.79 -0.07
CA ARG A 315 -26.64 3.93 0.93
C ARG A 315 -27.72 2.85 0.87
N ASP A 316 -28.12 2.44 -0.33
CA ASP A 316 -29.09 1.37 -0.53
C ASP A 316 -28.47 0.01 -0.22
N GLU A 317 -28.97 -0.69 0.79
CA GLU A 317 -28.40 -1.96 1.27
C GLU A 317 -28.59 -3.14 0.31
N GLN A 318 -29.42 -3.02 -0.73
CA GLN A 318 -29.73 -4.11 -1.67
C GLN A 318 -29.09 -3.90 -3.04
N THR A 319 -29.05 -2.65 -3.51
CA THR A 319 -28.62 -2.26 -4.85
C THR A 319 -27.41 -1.32 -4.84
N GLY A 320 -26.96 -0.90 -3.66
CA GLY A 320 -25.79 -0.05 -3.49
C GLY A 320 -24.52 -0.71 -4.00
N MET A 321 -23.54 0.13 -4.32
CA MET A 321 -22.25 -0.31 -4.83
C MET A 321 -21.11 0.40 -4.10
N ILE A 322 -19.99 -0.29 -3.94
CA ILE A 322 -18.72 0.25 -3.48
C ILE A 322 -17.75 0.26 -4.65
N TRP A 323 -17.20 1.43 -4.98
CA TRP A 323 -16.21 1.54 -6.04
C TRP A 323 -14.94 0.77 -5.65
N VAL A 324 -14.27 0.24 -6.67
CA VAL A 324 -12.92 -0.26 -6.53
C VAL A 324 -11.96 0.90 -6.77
N LEU A 325 -11.43 1.50 -5.71
CA LEU A 325 -10.53 2.65 -5.77
C LEU A 325 -9.52 2.55 -4.62
N ASN A 326 -8.23 2.62 -4.92
CA ASN A 326 -7.19 2.67 -3.90
C ASN A 326 -6.63 4.10 -3.85
N THR A 327 -6.92 4.84 -2.78
CA THR A 327 -6.36 6.19 -2.63
C THR A 327 -4.98 6.16 -2.03
N LEU A 328 -4.61 5.11 -1.28
CA LEU A 328 -3.27 4.97 -0.70
C LEU A 328 -2.18 5.09 -1.77
N VAL A 329 -2.28 4.41 -2.91
CA VAL A 329 -1.27 4.51 -3.98
C VAL A 329 -1.05 5.95 -4.49
N LEU A 330 -2.00 6.86 -4.27
CA LEU A 330 -1.90 8.27 -4.65
C LEU A 330 -0.96 9.08 -3.74
N PHE A 331 -0.46 8.52 -2.63
CA PHE A 331 0.58 9.19 -1.84
C PHE A 331 1.89 9.34 -2.63
N VAL A 332 2.16 8.46 -3.61
CA VAL A 332 3.36 8.55 -4.45
C VAL A 332 3.40 9.85 -5.27
N PRO A 333 2.39 10.17 -6.10
CA PRO A 333 2.34 11.45 -6.80
C PRO A 333 2.15 12.67 -5.89
N GLU A 334 1.56 12.49 -4.70
CA GLU A 334 1.51 13.54 -3.67
C GLU A 334 2.92 13.91 -3.18
N TYR A 335 3.73 12.89 -2.89
CA TYR A 335 5.11 13.07 -2.42
C TYR A 335 5.96 13.77 -3.48
N ASN A 336 5.89 13.27 -4.72
CA ASN A 336 6.45 13.94 -5.88
C ASN A 336 5.85 13.34 -7.16
N PHE A 337 5.08 14.17 -7.89
CA PHE A 337 4.43 13.74 -9.13
C PHE A 337 5.42 13.24 -10.19
N SER A 338 6.65 13.74 -10.22
CA SER A 338 7.68 13.30 -11.18
C SER A 338 8.16 11.86 -10.96
N LEU A 339 7.66 11.15 -9.95
CA LEU A 339 7.95 9.73 -9.73
C LEU A 339 7.11 8.83 -10.65
N ILE A 340 6.02 9.35 -11.19
CA ILE A 340 5.13 8.62 -12.11
C ILE A 340 5.15 9.17 -13.54
N GLU A 341 5.97 10.20 -13.79
CA GLU A 341 6.26 10.79 -15.11
C GLU A 341 7.32 9.99 -15.89
#